data_AF-A0A359BE12-F1
#
_entry.id   AF-A0A359BE12-F1
#
_cell.length_a   1.000
_cell.length_b   1.000
_cell.length_c   1.000
_cell.angle_alpha   90.00
_cell.angle_beta   90.00
_cell.angle_gamma   90.00
#
_symmetry.space_group_name_H-M   'P 1'
#
loop_
_entity.id
_entity.type
_entity.pdbx_description
1 polymer ?
#
loop_
_entity_poly.entity_id
_entity_poly.type
_entity_poly.pdbx_seq_one_letter_code
_entity_poly.pdbx_strand_id
1 'polypeptide(L)'
;GRAEAFAMKNGPLDSFIDGIGNGLGYSAILMIVGFVRELFGSGTLFGVEVLTKITEGGWYYTNGMMLLPPSAFFIIGFLIWG
;
A
#
# COMPACT_ATOMS: atom_id res chain seq x y z
N GLY A 1 -11.66 -17.75 -7.16
CA GLY A 1 -12.72 -17.63 -6.15
C GLY A 1 -13.81 -16.62 -6.51
N ARG A 2 -13.53 -15.30 -6.42
CA ARG A 2 -14.56 -14.26 -6.66
C ARG A 2 -14.70 -13.86 -8.14
N ALA A 3 -13.58 -13.72 -8.87
CA ALA A 3 -13.60 -13.40 -10.30
C ALA A 3 -14.27 -14.51 -11.13
N GLU A 4 -14.02 -15.77 -10.81
CA GLU A 4 -14.65 -16.94 -11.45
C GLU A 4 -16.17 -16.97 -11.20
N ALA A 5 -16.62 -16.70 -9.97
CA ALA A 5 -18.04 -16.65 -9.62
C ALA A 5 -18.79 -15.48 -10.28
N PHE A 6 -18.13 -14.33 -10.50
CA PHE A 6 -18.70 -13.18 -11.18
C PHE A 6 -18.76 -13.39 -12.71
N ALA A 7 -17.71 -13.97 -13.31
CA ALA A 7 -17.67 -14.32 -14.73
C ALA A 7 -18.68 -15.41 -15.13
N MET A 8 -19.02 -16.32 -14.21
CA MET A 8 -20.06 -17.33 -14.45
C MET A 8 -21.49 -16.74 -14.47
N LYS A 9 -21.71 -15.53 -13.95
CA LYS A 9 -23.05 -14.92 -13.82
C LYS A 9 -23.25 -13.65 -14.67
N ASN A 10 -22.19 -13.05 -15.21
CA ASN A 10 -22.24 -11.79 -15.95
C ASN A 10 -21.57 -11.90 -17.32
N GLY A 11 -21.80 -10.91 -18.19
CA GLY A 11 -21.17 -10.85 -19.51
C GLY A 11 -19.65 -10.62 -19.44
N PRO A 12 -18.91 -10.87 -20.55
CA PRO A 12 -17.46 -10.68 -20.61
C PRO A 12 -17.01 -9.24 -20.31
N LEU A 13 -17.76 -8.24 -20.80
CA LEU A 13 -17.45 -6.82 -20.57
C LEU A 13 -17.67 -6.39 -19.12
N ASP A 14 -18.78 -6.80 -18.50
CA ASP A 14 -19.08 -6.47 -17.11
C ASP A 14 -18.05 -7.10 -16.15
N SER A 15 -17.62 -8.33 -16.45
CA SER A 15 -16.58 -9.03 -15.68
C SER A 15 -15.20 -8.37 -15.82
N PHE A 16 -14.91 -7.80 -16.99
CA PHE A 16 -13.66 -7.06 -17.22
C PHE A 16 -13.61 -5.76 -16.40
N ILE A 17 -14.73 -5.01 -16.38
CA ILE A 17 -14.83 -3.77 -15.61
C ILE A 17 -14.75 -4.05 -14.10
N ASP A 18 -15.42 -5.10 -13.59
CA ASP A 18 -15.29 -5.53 -12.19
C ASP A 18 -13.84 -5.94 -11.86
N GLY A 19 -13.16 -6.65 -12.76
CA GLY A 19 -11.76 -7.00 -12.62
C GLY A 19 -10.84 -5.78 -12.46
N ILE A 20 -11.02 -4.76 -13.32
CA ILE A 20 -10.27 -3.50 -13.24
C ILE A 20 -10.58 -2.77 -11.93
N GLY A 21 -11.86 -2.65 -11.54
CA GLY A 21 -12.25 -1.95 -10.33
C GLY A 21 -11.64 -2.56 -9.07
N ASN A 22 -11.70 -3.89 -8.93
CA ASN A 22 -11.09 -4.59 -7.80
C ASN A 22 -9.55 -4.49 -7.83
N GLY A 23 -8.94 -4.60 -9.02
CA GLY A 23 -7.50 -4.45 -9.21
C GLY A 23 -7.00 -3.08 -8.79
N LEU A 24 -7.62 -2.02 -9.32
CA LEU A 24 -7.28 -0.63 -8.99
C LEU A 24 -7.50 -0.32 -7.51
N GLY A 25 -8.61 -0.79 -6.92
CA GLY A 25 -8.87 -0.62 -5.49
C GLY A 25 -7.78 -1.26 -4.61
N TYR A 26 -7.38 -2.50 -4.92
CA TYR A 26 -6.33 -3.18 -4.19
C TYR A 26 -4.95 -2.53 -4.41
N SER A 27 -4.63 -2.18 -5.65
CA SER A 27 -3.38 -1.47 -5.99
C SER A 27 -3.29 -0.12 -5.27
N ALA A 28 -4.38 0.64 -5.16
CA ALA A 28 -4.41 1.90 -4.43
C ALA A 28 -4.12 1.70 -2.93
N ILE A 29 -4.71 0.68 -2.30
CA ILE A 29 -4.41 0.35 -0.90
C ILE A 29 -2.93 -0.01 -0.73
N LEU A 30 -2.38 -0.87 -1.60
CA LEU A 30 -0.97 -1.25 -1.55
C LEU A 30 -0.03 -0.06 -1.75
N MET A 31 -0.36 0.86 -2.66
CA MET A 31 0.39 2.09 -2.90
C MET A 31 0.42 2.98 -1.66
N ILE A 32 -0.72 3.19 -1.00
CA ILE A 32 -0.79 4.02 0.23
C ILE A 32 -0.01 3.37 1.37
N VAL A 33 -0.19 2.06 1.58
CA VAL A 33 0.54 1.31 2.62
C VAL A 33 2.04 1.35 2.35
N GLY A 34 2.46 1.14 1.09
CA GLY A 34 3.86 1.23 0.67
C GLY A 34 4.45 2.61 0.91
N PHE A 35 3.75 3.66 0.50
CA PHE A 35 4.14 5.06 0.68
C PHE A 35 4.44 5.38 2.15
N VAL A 36 3.51 5.05 3.04
CA VAL A 36 3.66 5.32 4.49
C VAL A 36 4.85 4.52 5.05
N ARG A 37 4.97 3.25 4.67
CA ARG A 37 6.05 2.38 5.16
C ARG A 37 7.43 2.82 4.66
N GLU A 38 7.54 3.24 3.41
CA GLU A 38 8.80 3.71 2.84
C GLU A 38 9.22 5.05 3.47
N LEU A 39 8.28 6.00 3.55
CA LEU A 39 8.56 7.32 4.10
C LEU A 39 9.02 7.25 5.56
N PHE A 40 8.32 6.48 6.40
CA PHE A 40 8.66 6.41 7.83
C PHE A 40 9.66 5.30 8.19
N GLY A 41 9.79 4.28 7.35
CA GLY A 41 10.71 3.16 7.57
C GLY A 41 12.12 3.47 7.11
N SER A 42 12.27 4.05 5.91
CA SER A 42 13.58 4.35 5.30
C SER A 42 13.84 5.83 5.05
N GLY A 43 12.85 6.72 5.24
CA GLY A 43 13.01 8.14 4.92
C GLY A 43 13.01 8.44 3.41
N THR A 44 12.59 7.47 2.60
CA THR A 44 12.61 7.54 1.13
C THR A 44 11.22 7.42 0.55
N LEU A 45 11.04 7.88 -0.69
CA LEU A 45 9.87 7.61 -1.50
C LEU A 45 10.31 7.25 -2.91
N PHE A 46 9.85 6.10 -3.42
CA PHE A 46 10.24 5.58 -4.73
C PHE A 46 11.77 5.51 -4.90
N GLY A 47 12.51 5.26 -3.82
CA GLY A 47 13.98 5.22 -3.81
C GLY A 47 14.68 6.58 -3.80
N VAL A 48 13.93 7.70 -3.78
CA VAL A 48 14.48 9.05 -3.60
C VAL A 48 14.45 9.41 -2.11
N GLU A 49 15.55 9.94 -1.59
CA GLU A 49 15.61 10.41 -0.21
C GLU A 49 14.76 11.67 -0.03
N VAL A 50 13.82 11.61 0.92
CA VAL A 50 12.92 12.73 1.25
C VAL A 50 13.20 13.25 2.66
N LEU A 51 13.52 12.34 3.58
CA LEU A 51 13.86 12.65 4.96
C LEU A 51 15.32 12.25 5.20
N THR A 52 16.19 13.25 5.37
CA THR A 52 17.60 13.00 5.65
C THR A 52 17.76 12.36 7.02
N LYS A 53 18.29 11.14 7.03
CA LYS A 53 18.44 10.31 8.22
C LYS A 53 19.59 10.83 9.08
N ILE A 54 19.48 10.66 10.40
CA ILE A 54 20.54 11.01 11.35
C ILE A 54 21.87 10.31 11.01
N THR A 55 21.83 9.09 10.48
CA THR A 55 23.01 8.32 10.05
C THR A 55 23.79 8.98 8.91
N GLU A 56 23.14 9.85 8.14
CA GLU A 56 23.72 10.59 7.00
C GLU A 56 23.88 12.09 7.32
N GLY A 57 23.81 12.46 8.61
CA GLY A 57 23.96 13.85 9.07
C GLY A 57 22.66 14.66 9.04
N GLY A 58 21.51 14.02 8.83
CA GLY A 58 20.19 14.65 8.89
C GLY A 58 19.55 14.66 10.27
N TRP A 59 18.23 14.90 10.31
CA TRP A 59 17.44 15.09 11.53
C TRP A 59 16.43 13.96 11.78
N TYR A 60 16.17 13.13 10.78
CA TYR A 60 15.12 12.12 10.84
C TYR A 60 15.61 10.81 11.46
N TYR A 61 14.87 10.30 12.44
CA TYR A 61 15.08 8.96 13.01
C TYR A 61 14.11 7.97 12.37
N THR A 62 14.66 6.98 11.65
CA THR A 62 13.87 5.96 10.96
C THR A 62 13.13 5.05 11.93
N ASN A 63 11.86 4.77 11.64
CA ASN A 63 11.06 3.86 12.45
C ASN A 63 11.21 2.41 11.97
N GLY A 64 12.09 1.64 12.62
CA GLY A 64 12.33 0.24 12.29
C GLY A 64 11.08 -0.65 12.33
N MET A 65 10.04 -0.30 13.09
CA MET A 65 8.78 -1.06 13.09
C MET A 65 8.02 -0.95 11.76
N MET A 66 8.16 0.16 11.03
CA MET A 66 7.47 0.36 9.74
C MET A 66 8.00 -0.56 8.63
N LEU A 67 9.21 -1.11 8.82
CA LEU A 67 9.78 -2.09 7.90
C LEU A 67 9.21 -3.50 8.14
N LEU A 68 8.76 -3.80 9.37
CA LEU A 68 8.27 -5.13 9.74
C LEU A 68 6.83 -5.38 9.26
N PRO A 69 6.43 -6.65 9.01
CA PRO A 69 5.07 -7.01 8.60
C PRO A 69 3.93 -6.47 9.48
N PRO A 70 4.06 -6.40 10.83
CA PRO A 70 3.00 -5.88 11.71
C PRO A 70 2.53 -4.46 11.38
N SER A 71 3.41 -3.60 10.84
CA SER A 71 3.07 -2.23 10.48
C SER A 71 1.96 -2.15 9.42
N ALA A 72 1.94 -3.07 8.46
CA ALA A 72 0.93 -3.08 7.40
C ALA A 72 -0.47 -3.31 7.96
N PHE A 73 -0.61 -4.16 9.00
CA PHE A 73 -1.91 -4.39 9.65
C PHE A 73 -2.44 -3.15 10.36
N PHE A 74 -1.58 -2.40 11.06
CA PHE A 74 -1.99 -1.15 11.70
C PHE A 74 -2.40 -0.09 10.67
N ILE A 75 -1.62 0.07 9.61
CA ILE A 75 -1.92 1.06 8.56
C ILE A 75 -3.24 0.73 7.87
N ILE A 76 -3.44 -0.54 7.49
CA ILE A 76 -4.72 -0.98 6.90
C ILE A 76 -5.87 -0.82 7.89
N GLY A 77 -5.65 -1.14 9.17
CA GLY A 77 -6.65 -0.94 10.23
C GLY A 77 -7.08 0.52 10.35
N PHE A 78 -6.14 1.47 10.31
CA PHE A 78 -6.47 2.89 10.29
C PHE A 78 -7.14 3.35 9.00
N LEU A 79 -6.73 2.82 7.84
CA LEU A 79 -7.36 3.14 6.55
C LEU A 79 -8.81 2.66 6.44
N ILE A 80 -9.17 1.56 7.11
CA ILE A 80 -10.55 1.04 7.13
C ILE A 80 -11.39 1.74 8.19
N TRP A 81 -10.78 2.16 9.31
CA TRP A 81 -11.49 2.78 10.42
C TRP A 81 -11.80 4.27 10.19
N GLY A 82 -10.90 4.99 9.53
CA GLY A 82 -11.10 6.39 9.15
C GLY A 82 -12.20 6.56 8.12
#